data_AF-A0A351F220-F1
#
_entry.id   AF-A0A351F220-F1
#
_cell.length_a   1.000
_cell.length_b   1.000
_cell.length_c   1.000
_cell.angle_alpha   90.00
_cell.angle_beta   90.00
_cell.angle_gamma   90.00
#
_symmetry.space_group_name_H-M   'P 1'
#
loop_
_entity.id
_entity.type
_entity.pdbx_description
1 polymer ?
#
loop_
_entity_poly.entity_id
_entity_poly.type
_entity_poly.pdbx_seq_one_letter_code
_entity_poly.pdbx_strand_id
1 'polypeptide(L)'
;MDYVLSIKQEEDHLLLAIQRKERWAMRKLYEDNYSLLYPVCMRYAQNEEDAQDIIHDGFIKIFKNISKYQSGSSLISWMKRIMVNSSIDHYREKKRKQTEEITPIIHFVCSKVNNRCDLLS
;
A
#
# COMPACT_ATOMS: atom_id res chain seq x y z
N MET A 1 32.88 10.35 6.01
CA MET A 1 31.87 9.68 6.85
C MET A 1 30.54 10.33 6.50
N ASP A 2 30.04 10.12 5.27
CA ASP A 2 29.04 11.03 4.64
C ASP A 2 27.92 10.31 3.86
N TYR A 3 27.95 8.98 3.80
CA TYR A 3 27.06 8.19 2.93
C TYR A 3 25.58 8.24 3.37
N VAL A 4 25.32 8.38 4.68
CA VAL A 4 23.97 8.36 5.26
C VAL A 4 23.20 9.66 4.97
N LEU A 5 23.89 10.80 4.83
CA LEU A 5 23.28 12.08 4.48
C LEU A 5 22.81 12.11 3.02
N SER A 6 23.57 11.49 2.11
CA SER A 6 23.23 11.44 0.68
C SER A 6 21.97 10.63 0.38
N ILE A 7 21.76 9.51 1.09
CA ILE A 7 20.58 8.64 0.85
C ILE A 7 19.29 9.34 1.28
N LYS A 8 19.31 10.07 2.41
CA LYS A 8 18.14 10.82 2.90
C LYS A 8 17.77 11.98 1.97
N GLN A 9 18.76 12.68 1.43
CA GLN A 9 18.53 13.77 0.47
C GLN A 9 17.85 13.29 -0.82
N GLU A 10 18.20 12.10 -1.30
CA GLU A 10 17.59 11.51 -2.49
C GLU A 10 16.13 11.07 -2.24
N GLU A 11 15.84 10.51 -1.06
CA GLU A 11 14.47 10.16 -0.65
C GLU A 11 13.58 11.41 -0.55
N ASP A 12 14.06 12.47 0.11
CA ASP A 12 13.32 13.72 0.27
C ASP A 12 13.04 14.39 -1.09
N HIS A 13 14.01 14.37 -2.01
CA HIS A 13 13.82 14.90 -3.37
C HIS A 13 12.76 14.11 -4.14
N LEU A 14 12.77 12.77 -4.03
CA LEU A 14 11.75 11.91 -4.65
C LEU A 14 10.36 12.20 -4.08
N LEU A 15 10.23 12.35 -2.75
CA LEU A 15 8.97 12.65 -2.09
C LEU A 15 8.41 14.01 -2.54
N LEU A 16 9.25 15.04 -2.63
CA LEU A 16 8.86 16.35 -3.14
C LEU A 16 8.38 16.28 -4.59
N ALA A 17 9.05 15.50 -5.44
CA ALA A 17 8.64 15.31 -6.83
C ALA A 17 7.28 14.58 -6.93
N ILE A 18 7.02 13.58 -6.08
CA ILE A 18 5.71 12.91 -6.03
C ILE A 18 4.62 13.88 -5.57
N GLN A 19 4.90 14.75 -4.58
CA GLN A 19 3.95 15.77 -4.14
C GLN A 19 3.60 16.76 -5.26
N ARG A 20 4.56 17.09 -6.12
CA ARG A 20 4.37 17.90 -7.33
C ARG A 20 3.66 17.17 -8.47
N LYS A 21 3.32 15.90 -8.29
CA LYS A 21 2.70 15.02 -9.30
C LYS A 21 3.56 14.81 -10.54
N GLU A 22 4.87 14.83 -10.36
CA GLU A 22 5.83 14.55 -11.42
C GLU A 22 5.71 13.08 -11.88
N ARG A 23 5.50 12.87 -13.17
CA ARG A 23 5.24 11.54 -13.73
C ARG A 23 6.41 10.58 -13.55
N TRP A 24 7.64 11.07 -13.70
CA TRP A 24 8.85 10.26 -13.56
C TRP A 24 9.01 9.73 -12.12
N ALA A 25 8.69 10.55 -11.12
CA ALA A 25 8.83 10.18 -9.72
C ALA A 25 7.76 9.17 -9.28
N MET A 26 6.52 9.38 -9.72
CA MET A 26 5.43 8.42 -9.51
C MET A 26 5.72 7.07 -10.17
N ARG A 27 6.25 7.09 -11.40
CA ARG A 27 6.65 5.89 -12.13
C ARG A 27 7.77 5.14 -11.41
N LYS A 28 8.82 5.84 -10.98
CA LYS A 28 9.93 5.26 -10.22
C LYS A 28 9.42 4.58 -8.95
N LEU A 29 8.61 5.28 -8.15
CA LEU A 29 8.02 4.69 -6.93
C LEU A 29 7.20 3.44 -7.23
N TYR A 30 6.41 3.46 -8.31
CA TYR A 30 5.60 2.33 -8.72
C TYR A 30 6.47 1.12 -9.10
N GLU A 31 7.42 1.31 -10.01
CA GLU A 31 8.30 0.24 -10.51
C GLU A 31 9.12 -0.39 -9.38
N ASP A 32 9.67 0.43 -8.48
CA ASP A 32 10.50 -0.03 -7.36
C ASP A 32 9.72 -0.85 -6.33
N ASN A 33 8.43 -0.57 -6.13
CA ASN A 33 7.62 -1.16 -5.06
C ASN A 33 6.57 -2.17 -5.54
N TYR A 34 6.30 -2.24 -6.84
CA TYR A 34 5.27 -3.12 -7.40
C TYR A 34 5.51 -4.59 -7.04
N SER A 35 6.74 -5.09 -7.26
CA SER A 35 7.12 -6.48 -7.00
C SER A 35 6.97 -6.88 -5.52
N LEU A 36 7.11 -5.92 -4.60
CA LEU A 36 6.97 -6.13 -3.17
C LEU A 36 5.53 -6.07 -2.69
N LEU A 37 4.70 -5.21 -3.30
CA LEU A 37 3.33 -4.95 -2.86
C LEU A 37 2.31 -5.85 -3.58
N TYR A 38 2.58 -6.30 -4.79
CA TYR A 38 1.70 -7.18 -5.55
C TYR A 38 1.38 -8.51 -4.83
N PRO A 39 2.36 -9.23 -4.25
CA PRO A 39 2.07 -10.44 -3.48
C PRO A 39 1.21 -10.17 -2.25
N VAL A 40 1.26 -8.97 -1.67
CA VAL A 40 0.39 -8.59 -0.55
C VAL A 40 -1.05 -8.48 -1.03
N CYS A 41 -1.30 -7.89 -2.20
CA CYS A 41 -2.64 -7.75 -2.79
C CYS A 41 -3.22 -9.11 -3.17
N MET A 42 -2.41 -9.99 -3.77
CA MET A 42 -2.78 -11.36 -4.14
C MET A 42 -3.31 -12.20 -2.97
N ARG A 43 -2.85 -11.94 -1.72
CA ARG A 43 -3.33 -12.67 -0.54
C ARG A 43 -4.79 -12.38 -0.18
N TYR A 44 -5.37 -11.32 -0.70
CA TYR A 44 -6.74 -10.88 -0.42
C TYR A 44 -7.64 -10.91 -1.67
N ALA A 45 -7.04 -10.97 -2.85
CA ALA A 45 -7.72 -11.07 -4.13
C ALA A 45 -8.29 -12.48 -4.37
N GLN A 46 -9.37 -12.62 -5.15
CA GLN A 46 -9.90 -13.93 -5.55
C GLN A 46 -9.25 -14.44 -6.85
N ASN A 47 -8.84 -13.53 -7.72
CA ASN A 47 -8.17 -13.81 -8.99
C ASN A 47 -7.09 -12.73 -9.27
N GLU A 48 -6.37 -12.87 -10.38
CA GLU A 48 -5.31 -11.91 -10.75
C GLU A 48 -5.86 -10.51 -11.09
N GLU A 49 -7.05 -10.45 -11.71
CA GLU A 49 -7.72 -9.21 -12.07
C GLU A 49 -8.05 -8.35 -10.82
N ASP A 50 -8.64 -8.97 -9.80
CA ASP A 50 -8.87 -8.32 -8.50
C ASP A 50 -7.57 -7.79 -7.88
N ALA A 51 -6.48 -8.55 -7.99
CA ALA A 51 -5.21 -8.13 -7.43
C ALA A 51 -4.64 -6.92 -8.16
N GLN A 52 -4.81 -6.86 -9.49
CA GLN A 52 -4.46 -5.71 -10.32
C GLN A 52 -5.29 -4.48 -9.92
N ASP A 53 -6.60 -4.64 -9.74
CA ASP A 53 -7.47 -3.54 -9.29
C ASP A 53 -7.05 -3.01 -7.91
N ILE A 54 -6.83 -3.92 -6.96
CA ILE A 54 -6.41 -3.58 -5.60
C ILE A 54 -5.08 -2.81 -5.60
N ILE A 55 -4.08 -3.28 -6.35
CA ILE A 55 -2.77 -2.62 -6.36
C ILE A 55 -2.85 -1.25 -7.03
N HIS A 56 -3.62 -1.11 -8.12
CA HIS A 56 -3.83 0.17 -8.80
C HIS A 56 -4.52 1.18 -7.88
N ASP A 57 -5.61 0.79 -7.23
CA ASP A 57 -6.32 1.64 -6.25
C ASP A 57 -5.44 1.99 -5.05
N GLY A 58 -4.65 1.03 -4.58
CA GLY A 58 -3.68 1.22 -3.50
C GLY A 58 -2.64 2.28 -3.84
N PHE A 59 -2.04 2.21 -5.04
CA PHE A 59 -1.10 3.23 -5.50
C PHE A 59 -1.75 4.61 -5.68
N ILE A 60 -2.99 4.68 -6.18
CA ILE A 60 -3.73 5.95 -6.23
C ILE A 60 -3.89 6.55 -4.84
N LYS A 61 -4.24 5.75 -3.82
CA LYS A 61 -4.33 6.20 -2.42
C LYS A 61 -2.98 6.62 -1.85
N ILE A 62 -1.89 5.93 -2.19
CA ILE A 62 -0.51 6.28 -1.82
C ILE A 62 -0.18 7.67 -2.35
N PHE A 63 -0.33 7.90 -3.66
CA PHE A 63 -0.03 9.20 -4.27
C PHE A 63 -0.89 10.33 -3.71
N LYS A 64 -2.16 10.06 -3.41
CA LYS A 64 -3.07 11.05 -2.79
C LYS A 64 -2.68 11.41 -1.35
N ASN A 65 -2.11 10.47 -0.60
CA ASN A 65 -1.79 10.67 0.82
C ASN A 65 -0.29 10.83 1.10
N ILE A 66 0.54 10.96 0.07
CA ILE A 66 2.00 11.06 0.21
C ILE A 66 2.42 12.25 1.09
N SER A 67 1.66 13.36 1.07
CA SER A 67 1.92 14.52 1.92
C SER A 67 1.72 14.26 3.41
N LYS A 68 1.05 13.16 3.79
CA LYS A 68 0.85 12.74 5.18
C LYS A 68 1.95 11.80 5.67
N TYR A 69 2.82 11.33 4.78
CA TYR A 69 3.95 10.52 5.18
C TYR A 69 4.93 11.38 5.97
N GLN A 70 5.39 10.85 7.11
CA GLN A 70 6.41 11.48 7.95
C GLN A 70 7.67 10.63 7.90
N SER A 71 8.82 11.28 7.68
CA SER A 71 10.14 10.69 7.43
C SER A 71 10.75 9.89 8.60
N GLY A 72 9.96 9.56 9.63
CA GLY A 72 10.37 8.77 10.79
C GLY A 72 10.02 7.27 10.71
N SER A 73 9.30 6.84 9.68
CA SER A 73 8.91 5.43 9.47
C SER A 73 9.28 4.98 8.07
N SER A 74 9.55 3.68 7.85
CA SER A 74 9.87 3.20 6.51
C SER A 74 8.71 3.44 5.53
N LEU A 75 9.00 4.09 4.39
CA LEU A 75 8.05 4.33 3.31
C LEU A 75 7.34 3.03 2.89
N ILE A 76 8.09 1.93 2.80
CA ILE A 76 7.58 0.60 2.48
C ILE A 76 6.53 0.14 3.49
N SER A 77 6.78 0.31 4.79
CA SER A 77 5.84 -0.06 5.84
C SER A 77 4.55 0.77 5.78
N TRP A 78 4.67 2.06 5.47
CA TRP A 78 3.52 2.94 5.28
C TRP A 78 2.70 2.55 4.04
N MET A 79 3.36 2.28 2.90
CA MET A 79 2.70 1.80 1.68
C MET A 79 2.01 0.45 1.89
N LYS A 80 2.66 -0.50 2.58
CA LYS A 80 2.06 -1.80 2.92
C LYS A 80 0.77 -1.65 3.73
N ARG A 81 0.72 -0.71 4.69
CA ARG A 81 -0.52 -0.43 5.45
C ARG A 81 -1.64 0.05 4.53
N ILE A 82 -1.34 0.95 3.60
CA ILE A 82 -2.33 1.43 2.61
C ILE A 82 -2.81 0.30 1.70
N MET A 83 -1.89 -0.55 1.24
CA MET A 83 -2.21 -1.71 0.41
C MET A 83 -3.13 -2.68 1.13
N VAL A 84 -2.78 -3.11 2.35
CA VAL A 84 -3.62 -4.01 3.16
C VAL A 84 -5.01 -3.43 3.39
N ASN A 85 -5.10 -2.15 3.77
CA ASN A 85 -6.39 -1.49 3.97
C ASN A 85 -7.21 -1.48 2.67
N SER A 86 -6.58 -1.19 1.54
CA SER A 86 -7.24 -1.18 0.23
C SER A 86 -7.70 -2.57 -0.20
N SER A 87 -6.91 -3.60 0.07
CA SER A 87 -7.29 -5.00 -0.16
C SER A 87 -8.50 -5.41 0.67
N ILE A 88 -8.54 -5.01 1.95
CA ILE A 88 -9.67 -5.30 2.84
C ILE A 88 -10.93 -4.57 2.38
N ASP A 89 -10.80 -3.29 1.98
CA ASP A 89 -11.91 -2.50 1.45
C ASP A 89 -12.49 -3.14 0.18
N HIS A 90 -11.62 -3.53 -0.76
CA HIS A 90 -12.02 -4.20 -2.00
C HIS A 90 -12.71 -5.55 -1.70
N TYR A 91 -12.14 -6.36 -0.81
CA TYR A 91 -12.75 -7.62 -0.40
C TYR A 91 -14.14 -7.42 0.22
N ARG A 92 -14.31 -6.40 1.07
CA ARG A 92 -15.61 -6.05 1.67
C ARG A 92 -16.63 -5.59 0.63
N GLU A 93 -16.22 -4.77 -0.33
CA GLU A 93 -17.07 -4.29 -1.43
C GLU A 93 -17.50 -5.45 -2.34
N LYS A 94 -16.57 -6.30 -2.76
CA LYS A 94 -16.87 -7.47 -3.59
C LYS A 94 -17.80 -8.43 -2.87
N LYS A 95 -17.57 -8.66 -1.57
CA LYS A 95 -18.48 -9.48 -0.75
C LYS A 95 -19.88 -8.86 -0.63
N ARG A 96 -20.01 -7.54 -0.46
CA ARG A 96 -21.32 -6.86 -0.47
C ARG A 96 -22.05 -7.09 -1.78
N LYS A 97 -21.37 -6.92 -2.92
CA LYS A 97 -21.94 -7.16 -4.25
C LYS A 97 -22.38 -8.62 -4.45
N GLN A 98 -21.63 -9.58 -3.91
CA GLN A 98 -22.00 -11.00 -3.96
C GLN A 98 -23.14 -11.36 -2.98
N THR A 99 -23.27 -10.61 -1.89
CA THR A 99 -24.25 -10.88 -0.82
C THR A 99 -25.70 -10.52 -1.21
N GLU A 100 -25.90 -9.72 -2.25
CA GLU A 100 -27.25 -9.55 -2.85
C GLU A 100 -27.79 -10.88 -3.44
N GLU A 101 -26.96 -11.92 -3.56
CA GLU A 101 -27.34 -13.28 -3.96
C GLU A 101 -26.92 -14.37 -2.94
N ILE A 102 -26.98 -14.11 -1.61
CA ILE A 102 -26.88 -15.06 -0.45
C ILE A 102 -25.65 -14.81 0.48
N THR A 103 -25.91 -14.51 1.77
CA THR A 103 -24.97 -14.63 2.92
C THR A 103 -24.98 -16.02 3.57
N PRO A 104 -24.03 -16.39 4.47
CA PRO A 104 -22.78 -15.74 4.92
C PRO A 104 -21.55 -16.64 4.58
N ILE A 105 -20.27 -16.33 4.89
CA ILE A 105 -19.53 -16.73 6.11
C ILE A 105 -18.13 -16.05 6.00
N ILE A 106 -17.45 -15.92 7.15
CA ILE A 106 -16.00 -15.88 7.39
C ILE A 106 -15.33 -14.51 7.61
N HIS A 107 -15.39 -14.15 8.89
CA HIS A 107 -14.33 -13.54 9.69
C HIS A 107 -13.11 -14.49 9.77
N PHE A 108 -12.01 -14.22 9.03
CA PHE A 108 -10.72 -14.91 9.29
C PHE A 108 -9.44 -14.13 8.92
N VAL A 109 -9.50 -13.01 8.18
CA VAL A 109 -8.24 -12.30 7.80
C VAL A 109 -7.79 -11.25 8.83
N CYS A 110 -8.64 -10.89 9.80
CA CYS A 110 -8.31 -9.85 10.80
C CYS A 110 -7.24 -10.28 11.82
N SER A 111 -7.00 -11.59 12.03
CA SER A 111 -6.12 -12.08 13.10
C SER A 111 -4.63 -12.19 12.75
N LYS A 112 -4.21 -11.93 11.51
CA LYS A 112 -2.78 -11.94 11.14
C LYS A 112 -2.19 -10.61 10.65
N VAL A 113 -2.96 -9.51 10.69
CA VAL A 113 -2.42 -8.15 10.48
C VAL A 113 -2.92 -7.21 11.57
N ASN A 114 -2.86 -7.66 12.82
CA ASN A 114 -2.90 -6.76 13.97
C ASN A 114 -1.57 -6.83 14.72
N ASN A 115 -0.46 -6.58 14.02
CA ASN A 115 0.69 -5.95 14.66
C ASN A 115 0.53 -4.44 14.48
N ARG A 116 -0.42 -3.87 15.25
CA ARG A 116 -0.14 -2.56 15.86
C ARG A 116 1.21 -2.72 16.57
N CYS A 117 2.09 -1.75 16.36
CA CYS A 117 3.28 -1.45 17.15
C CYS A 117 3.74 -2.53 18.13
N ASP A 118 4.76 -3.32 17.76
CA ASP A 118 5.67 -3.96 18.70
C ASP A 118 7.04 -4.14 18.01
N LEU A 119 7.70 -3.01 17.70
CA LEU A 119 9.15 -2.93 17.45
C LEU A 119 9.69 -1.57 17.97
N LEU A 120 9.22 -1.19 19.16
CA LEU A 120 9.93 -0.27 20.04
C LEU A 120 9.98 -0.89 21.43
N SER A 121 10.98 -1.77 21.61
CA SER A 121 11.68 -2.03 22.87
C SER A 121 13.04 -2.63 22.51
#